data_AF-A0A7X8GEI2-F1
#
_entry.id   AF-A0A7X8GEI2-F1
#
_cell.length_a   1.000
_cell.length_b   1.000
_cell.length_c   1.000
_cell.angle_alpha   90.00
_cell.angle_beta   90.00
_cell.angle_gamma   90.00
#
_symmetry.space_group_name_H-M   'P 1'
#
loop_
_entity.id
_entity.type
_entity.pdbx_description
1 polymer ?
#
loop_
_entity_poly.entity_id
_entity_poly.type
_entity_poly.pdbx_seq_one_letter_code
_entity_poly.pdbx_strand_id
1 'polypeptide(L)'
;MNANAQTEFKPMLDFEFKKYYPDLYSQYQQKCTLLFTQGIQNNIERGKKEGIYKKELDAQNIAQMHSKKIDEIHALYEKELHNETNSLQALFFETLIHHIALITNAQGQEYFDNKKHILQQLVTKQ
;
A
#
# COMPACT_ATOMS: atom_id res chain seq x y z
N MET A 1 26.87 4.47 -12.84
CA MET A 1 25.59 3.89 -13.27
C MET A 1 24.49 4.69 -12.59
N ASN A 2 23.76 5.50 -13.36
CA ASN A 2 22.72 6.38 -12.85
C ASN A 2 21.50 5.56 -12.44
N ALA A 3 21.24 5.46 -11.13
CA ALA A 3 20.10 4.75 -10.56
C ALA A 3 18.81 5.60 -10.64
N ASN A 4 18.51 6.18 -11.80
CA ASN A 4 17.21 6.81 -12.10
C ASN A 4 16.32 5.83 -12.88
N ALA A 5 16.22 4.59 -12.42
CA ALA A 5 15.33 3.60 -13.01
C ALA A 5 14.05 3.54 -12.17
N GLN A 6 13.01 4.19 -12.72
CA GLN A 6 11.60 4.30 -12.29
C GLN A 6 11.20 5.64 -11.65
N THR A 7 11.32 6.68 -12.46
CA THR A 7 10.59 7.95 -12.30
C THR A 7 9.19 7.80 -12.90
N GLU A 8 8.17 7.86 -12.03
CA GLU A 8 6.75 8.13 -12.34
C GLU A 8 5.89 6.96 -12.88
N PHE A 9 4.74 6.73 -12.21
CA PHE A 9 3.69 5.84 -12.71
C PHE A 9 3.09 6.45 -13.98
N LYS A 10 2.96 5.67 -15.05
CA LYS A 10 2.43 6.11 -16.35
C LYS A 10 1.06 5.46 -16.60
N PRO A 11 -0.06 6.11 -16.26
CA PRO A 11 -1.40 5.53 -16.39
C PRO A 11 -1.72 5.06 -17.81
N MET A 12 -1.24 5.79 -18.82
CA MET A 12 -1.45 5.45 -20.22
C MET A 12 -0.73 4.15 -20.61
N LEU A 13 0.49 3.93 -20.11
CA LEU A 13 1.22 2.69 -20.36
C LEU A 13 0.56 1.50 -19.66
N ASP A 14 0.08 1.68 -18.43
CA ASP A 14 -0.66 0.63 -17.71
C ASP A 14 -1.95 0.25 -18.45
N PHE A 15 -2.70 1.26 -18.93
CA PHE A 15 -3.89 1.07 -19.73
C PHE A 15 -3.61 0.31 -21.04
N GLU A 16 -2.58 0.71 -21.79
CA GLU A 16 -2.18 0.04 -23.02
C GLU A 16 -1.71 -1.40 -22.76
N PHE A 17 -0.95 -1.62 -21.69
CA PHE A 17 -0.50 -2.96 -21.31
C PHE A 17 -1.68 -3.88 -20.98
N LYS A 18 -2.65 -3.40 -20.20
CA LYS A 18 -3.92 -4.11 -19.91
C LYS A 18 -4.72 -4.41 -21.17
N LYS A 19 -4.81 -3.45 -22.11
CA LYS A 19 -5.59 -3.57 -23.35
C LYS A 19 -4.98 -4.52 -24.36
N TYR A 20 -3.67 -4.41 -24.62
CA TYR A 20 -3.01 -5.14 -25.71
C TYR A 20 -2.39 -6.47 -25.26
N TYR A 21 -2.14 -6.68 -23.96
CA TYR A 21 -1.51 -7.90 -23.44
C TYR A 21 -2.20 -8.42 -22.16
N PRO A 22 -3.50 -8.77 -22.19
CA PRO A 22 -4.29 -9.06 -20.99
C PRO A 22 -3.76 -10.24 -20.16
N ASP A 23 -3.30 -11.33 -20.79
CA ASP A 23 -2.77 -12.49 -20.06
C ASP A 23 -1.45 -12.17 -19.35
N LEU A 24 -0.58 -11.40 -20.00
CA LEU A 24 0.69 -10.96 -19.42
C LEU A 24 0.47 -9.92 -18.31
N TYR A 25 -0.50 -9.02 -18.50
CA TYR A 25 -0.93 -8.06 -17.50
C TYR A 25 -1.47 -8.76 -16.25
N SER A 26 -2.30 -9.80 -16.41
CA SER A 26 -2.82 -10.59 -15.29
C SER A 26 -1.70 -11.26 -14.49
N GLN A 27 -0.73 -11.89 -15.17
CA GLN A 27 0.43 -12.49 -14.51
C GLN A 27 1.31 -11.44 -13.80
N TYR A 28 1.47 -10.27 -14.42
CA TYR A 28 2.18 -9.15 -13.81
C TYR A 28 1.48 -8.68 -12.52
N GLN A 29 0.17 -8.44 -12.57
CA GLN A 29 -0.61 -8.03 -11.40
C GLN A 29 -0.52 -9.07 -10.28
N GLN A 30 -0.67 -10.36 -10.58
CA GLN A 30 -0.53 -11.43 -9.59
C GLN A 30 0.83 -11.41 -8.89
N LYS A 31 1.92 -11.18 -9.64
CA LYS A 31 3.27 -11.05 -9.08
C LYS A 31 3.40 -9.81 -8.19
N CYS A 32 2.85 -8.68 -8.62
CA CYS A 32 2.84 -7.45 -7.83
C CYS A 32 2.08 -7.64 -6.50
N THR A 33 0.87 -8.20 -6.55
CA THR A 33 0.05 -8.51 -5.36
C THR A 33 0.78 -9.47 -4.42
N LEU A 34 1.42 -10.51 -4.96
CA LEU A 34 2.21 -11.45 -4.16
C LEU A 34 3.37 -10.75 -3.44
N LEU A 35 4.17 -9.97 -4.17
CA LEU A 35 5.31 -9.24 -3.61
C LEU A 35 4.86 -8.22 -2.55
N PHE A 36 3.77 -7.51 -2.81
CA PHE A 36 3.20 -6.55 -1.87
C PHE A 36 2.73 -7.24 -0.58
N THR A 37 1.98 -8.33 -0.72
CA THR A 37 1.48 -9.12 0.42
C THR A 37 2.65 -9.69 1.25
N GLN A 38 3.67 -10.25 0.59
CA GLN A 38 4.87 -10.76 1.26
C GLN A 38 5.63 -9.64 1.98
N GLY A 39 5.72 -8.46 1.38
CA GLY A 39 6.33 -7.28 1.99
C GLY A 39 5.63 -6.88 3.30
N ILE A 40 4.30 -6.81 3.29
CA ILE A 40 3.50 -6.51 4.48
C ILE A 40 3.69 -7.59 5.55
N GLN A 41 3.60 -8.87 5.18
CA GLN A 41 3.78 -9.98 6.11
C GLN A 41 5.15 -9.92 6.79
N ASN A 42 6.23 -9.75 6.01
CA ASN A 42 7.59 -9.64 6.53
C ASN A 42 7.77 -8.41 7.42
N ASN A 43 7.13 -7.29 7.08
CA ASN A 43 7.13 -6.10 7.91
C ASN A 43 6.45 -6.34 9.27
N ILE A 44 5.29 -7.01 9.27
CA ILE A 44 4.57 -7.34 10.50
C ILE A 44 5.41 -8.28 11.37
N GLU A 45 5.97 -9.34 10.79
CA GLU A 45 6.84 -10.27 11.51
C GLU A 45 8.09 -9.60 12.08
N ARG A 46 8.66 -8.65 11.35
CA ARG A 46 9.78 -7.85 11.86
C ARG A 46 9.34 -6.97 13.04
N GLY A 47 8.25 -6.21 12.92
CA GLY A 47 7.81 -5.33 14.00
C GLY A 47 7.34 -6.09 15.25
N LYS A 48 6.87 -7.34 15.11
CA LYS A 48 6.65 -8.26 16.24
C LYS A 48 7.95 -8.61 16.95
N LYS A 49 9.01 -8.93 16.20
CA LYS A 49 10.36 -9.23 16.74
C LYS A 49 10.98 -7.99 17.42
N GLU A 50 10.76 -6.81 16.86
CA GLU A 50 11.20 -5.53 17.41
C GLU A 50 10.34 -5.07 18.61
N GLY A 51 9.22 -5.74 18.88
CA GLY A 51 8.37 -5.46 20.04
C GLY A 51 7.45 -4.24 19.89
N ILE A 52 7.28 -3.72 18.68
CA ILE A 52 6.44 -2.54 18.39
C ILE A 52 5.08 -2.89 17.78
N TYR A 53 4.90 -4.12 17.29
CA TYR A 53 3.61 -4.63 16.79
C TYR A 53 3.02 -5.68 17.73
N LYS A 54 1.69 -5.89 17.63
CA LYS A 54 0.91 -6.87 18.39
C LYS A 54 1.36 -8.30 18.07
N LYS A 55 1.64 -9.10 19.09
CA LYS A 55 2.21 -10.46 18.94
C LYS A 55 1.17 -11.50 18.53
N GLU A 56 -0.08 -11.28 18.93
CA GLU A 56 -1.23 -12.14 18.71
C GLU A 56 -1.78 -12.11 17.28
N LEU A 57 -1.35 -11.15 16.45
CA LEU A 57 -1.82 -11.04 15.07
C LEU A 57 -1.26 -12.16 14.21
N ASP A 58 -2.09 -12.70 13.32
CA ASP A 58 -1.59 -13.55 12.23
C ASP A 58 -1.09 -12.66 11.08
N ALA A 59 0.23 -12.64 10.84
CA ALA A 59 0.81 -11.72 9.86
C ALA A 59 0.38 -12.02 8.43
N GLN A 60 0.12 -13.29 8.10
CA GLN A 60 -0.32 -13.68 6.77
C GLN A 60 -1.73 -13.19 6.50
N ASN A 61 -2.67 -13.44 7.42
CA ASN A 61 -4.06 -13.00 7.29
C ASN A 61 -4.17 -11.48 7.25
N ILE A 62 -3.45 -10.78 8.12
CA ILE A 62 -3.45 -9.31 8.14
C ILE A 62 -2.86 -8.72 6.85
N ALA A 63 -1.78 -9.30 6.32
CA ALA A 63 -1.20 -8.88 5.05
C ALA A 63 -2.18 -9.09 3.89
N GLN A 64 -2.84 -10.25 3.84
CA GLN A 64 -3.86 -10.54 2.82
C GLN A 64 -5.06 -9.59 2.89
N MET A 65 -5.55 -9.29 4.10
CA MET A 65 -6.64 -8.34 4.30
C MET A 65 -6.26 -6.94 3.83
N HIS A 66 -5.06 -6.48 4.16
CA HIS A 66 -4.60 -5.16 3.72
C HIS A 66 -4.39 -5.11 2.20
N SER A 67 -3.82 -6.15 1.59
CA SER A 67 -3.68 -6.23 0.13
C SER A 67 -5.04 -6.15 -0.58
N LYS A 68 -6.03 -6.90 -0.12
CA LYS A 68 -7.40 -6.83 -0.67
C LYS A 68 -8.00 -5.43 -0.54
N LYS A 69 -7.72 -4.74 0.57
CA LYS A 69 -8.19 -3.37 0.77
C LYS A 69 -7.61 -2.39 -0.25
N ILE A 70 -6.34 -2.56 -0.63
CA ILE A 70 -5.71 -1.77 -1.69
C ILE A 70 -6.35 -2.09 -3.05
N ASP A 71 -6.60 -3.37 -3.35
CA ASP A 71 -7.27 -3.76 -4.59
C ASP A 71 -8.69 -3.15 -4.70
N GLU A 72 -9.45 -3.13 -3.59
CA GLU A 72 -10.75 -2.46 -3.52
C GLU A 72 -10.65 -0.96 -3.81
N ILE A 73 -9.65 -0.27 -3.24
CA ILE A 73 -9.43 1.16 -3.45
C ILE A 73 -9.11 1.46 -4.92
N HIS A 74 -8.24 0.66 -5.54
CA HIS A 74 -7.97 0.78 -6.97
C HIS A 74 -9.23 0.55 -7.82
N ALA A 75 -10.04 -0.46 -7.50
CA ALA A 75 -11.27 -0.74 -8.21
C ALA A 75 -12.31 0.40 -8.07
N LEU A 76 -12.41 1.02 -6.89
CA LEU A 76 -13.27 2.20 -6.67
C LEU A 76 -12.78 3.40 -7.48
N TYR A 77 -11.47 3.62 -7.53
CA TYR A 77 -10.87 4.68 -8.33
C TYR A 77 -11.15 4.49 -9.84
N GLU A 78 -11.00 3.27 -10.37
CA GLU A 78 -11.29 2.97 -11.79
C GLU A 78 -12.78 3.17 -12.14
N LYS A 79 -13.71 2.93 -11.19
CA LYS A 79 -15.16 2.91 -11.46
C LYS A 79 -15.88 4.24 -11.20
N GLU A 80 -15.54 4.93 -10.12
CA GLU A 80 -16.43 5.97 -9.56
C GLU A 80 -15.74 7.32 -9.30
N LEU A 81 -14.40 7.40 -9.39
CA LEU A 81 -13.64 8.53 -8.88
C LEU A 81 -12.92 9.39 -9.94
N HIS A 82 -13.47 9.51 -11.15
CA HIS A 82 -13.01 10.54 -12.09
C HIS A 82 -13.50 11.96 -11.73
N ASN A 83 -14.40 12.10 -10.74
CA ASN A 83 -15.14 13.36 -10.50
C ASN A 83 -15.08 13.92 -9.06
N GLU A 84 -14.35 13.33 -8.11
CA GLU A 84 -14.35 13.83 -6.72
C GLU A 84 -12.96 14.17 -6.15
N THR A 85 -13.00 15.09 -5.17
CA THR A 85 -11.93 15.90 -4.55
C THR A 85 -10.82 15.15 -3.81
N ASN A 86 -10.95 13.85 -3.60
CA ASN A 86 -9.96 13.04 -2.88
C ASN A 86 -9.09 12.27 -3.89
N SER A 87 -7.80 12.62 -3.97
CA SER A 87 -6.87 11.88 -4.83
C SER A 87 -6.74 10.43 -4.37
N LEU A 88 -6.54 9.49 -5.30
CA LEU A 88 -6.23 8.09 -5.01
C LEU A 88 -5.12 7.95 -3.94
N GLN A 89 -4.16 8.87 -4.00
CA GLN A 89 -3.09 9.00 -3.03
C GLN A 89 -3.63 9.25 -1.60
N ALA A 90 -4.54 10.20 -1.40
CA ALA A 90 -5.10 10.49 -0.08
C ALA A 90 -5.79 9.25 0.53
N LEU A 91 -6.61 8.56 -0.27
CA LEU A 91 -7.32 7.35 0.17
C LEU A 91 -6.36 6.19 0.49
N PHE A 92 -5.29 6.04 -0.29
CA PHE A 92 -4.22 5.09 -0.01
C PHE A 92 -3.54 5.39 1.34
N PHE A 93 -3.15 6.64 1.58
CA PHE A 93 -2.48 7.04 2.83
C PHE A 93 -3.38 6.88 4.06
N GLU A 94 -4.67 7.23 3.94
CA GLU A 94 -5.64 7.01 5.02
C GLU A 94 -5.75 5.51 5.36
N THR A 95 -5.83 4.66 4.34
CA THR A 95 -5.88 3.21 4.51
C THR A 95 -4.61 2.66 5.15
N LEU A 96 -3.44 3.19 4.77
CA LEU A 96 -2.17 2.84 5.39
C LEU A 96 -2.12 3.24 6.88
N ILE A 97 -2.57 4.45 7.22
CA ILE A 97 -2.63 4.94 8.61
C ILE A 97 -3.52 4.02 9.45
N HIS A 98 -4.70 3.64 8.95
CA HIS A 98 -5.59 2.70 9.62
C HIS A 98 -4.96 1.32 9.79
N HIS A 99 -4.25 0.82 8.78
CA HIS A 99 -3.53 -0.44 8.88
C HIS A 99 -2.44 -0.42 9.95
N ILE A 100 -1.67 0.67 10.04
CA ILE A 100 -0.62 0.83 11.06
C ILE A 100 -1.24 0.80 12.47
N ALA A 101 -2.31 1.55 12.70
CA ALA A 101 -3.01 1.55 14.00
C ALA A 101 -3.59 0.17 14.37
N LEU A 102 -3.97 -0.65 13.38
CA LEU A 102 -4.43 -2.01 13.61
C LEU A 102 -3.28 -2.90 14.12
N ILE A 103 -2.07 -2.77 13.57
CA ILE A 103 -0.96 -3.69 13.85
C ILE A 103 -0.06 -3.27 15.01
N THR A 104 -0.01 -1.99 15.36
CA THR A 104 0.84 -1.46 16.45
C THR A 104 0.32 -1.82 17.83
N ASN A 105 1.25 -2.00 18.78
CA ASN A 105 0.95 -1.96 20.20
C ASN A 105 1.10 -0.53 20.75
N ALA A 106 0.97 -0.32 22.06
CA ALA A 106 1.08 1.02 22.66
C ALA A 106 2.42 1.73 22.33
N GLN A 107 3.54 1.01 22.40
CA GLN A 107 4.86 1.55 22.07
C GLN A 107 4.99 1.88 20.58
N GLY A 108 4.50 0.98 19.71
CA GLY A 108 4.50 1.23 18.26
C GLY A 108 3.59 2.39 17.86
N GLN A 109 2.46 2.55 18.56
CA GLN A 109 1.52 3.65 18.33
C GLN A 109 2.15 4.99 18.70
N GLU A 110 2.78 5.08 19.87
CA GLU A 110 3.52 6.28 20.29
C GLU A 110 4.64 6.62 19.29
N TYR A 111 5.40 5.63 18.83
CA TYR A 111 6.43 5.83 17.81
C TYR A 111 5.84 6.36 16.50
N PHE A 112 4.70 5.81 16.07
CA PHE A 112 4.03 6.21 14.85
C PHE A 112 3.48 7.63 14.93
N ASP A 113 2.81 8.00 16.03
CA ASP A 113 2.22 9.33 16.21
C ASP A 113 3.29 10.42 16.16
N ASN A 114 4.46 10.16 16.76
CA ASN A 114 5.61 11.06 16.69
C ASN A 114 6.17 11.26 15.27
N LYS A 115 5.88 10.36 14.33
CA LYS A 115 6.42 10.37 12.96
C LYS A 115 5.37 10.54 11.87
N LYS A 116 4.08 10.51 12.21
CA LYS A 116 2.97 10.56 11.24
C LYS A 116 3.02 11.83 10.37
N HIS A 117 3.53 12.94 10.90
CA HIS A 117 3.73 14.18 10.16
C HIS A 117 4.65 14.01 8.92
N ILE A 118 5.59 13.06 8.96
CA ILE A 118 6.47 12.75 7.82
C ILE A 118 5.66 12.20 6.65
N LEU A 119 4.66 11.34 6.93
CA LEU A 119 3.78 10.80 5.89
C LEU A 119 2.90 11.90 5.29
N GLN A 120 2.40 12.82 6.11
CA GLN A 120 1.59 13.95 5.63
C GLN A 120 2.38 14.85 4.68
N GLN A 121 3.67 15.10 4.97
CA GLN A 121 4.55 15.86 4.07
C GLN A 121 4.75 15.19 2.70
N LEU A 122 4.70 13.86 2.62
CA LEU A 122 4.79 13.12 1.34
C LEU A 122 3.50 13.23 0.52
N VAL A 123 2.36 13.47 1.17
CA VAL A 123 1.07 13.69 0.48
C VAL A 123 0.96 15.13 -0.02
N THR A 124 1.42 16.11 0.74
CA THR A 124 1.26 17.54 0.41
C THR A 124 2.34 18.08 -0.54
N LYS A 125 3.49 17.39 -0.71
CA LYS A 125 4.51 17.76 -1.70
C LYS A 125 4.18 17.19 -3.08
N GLN A 126 3.12 17.69 -3.71
CA GLN A 126 2.92 17.64 -5.16
C GLN A 126 2.29 18.95 -5.63
#